data_AF-A0AA85AYY3-F1
#
_entry.id   AF-A0AA85AYY3-F1
#
_cell.length_a   1.000
_cell.length_b   1.000
_cell.length_c   1.000
_cell.angle_alpha   90.00
_cell.angle_beta   90.00
_cell.angle_gamma   90.00
#
_symmetry.space_group_name_H-M   'P 1'
#
loop_
_entity.id
_entity.type
_entity.pdbx_description
1 polymer ?
#
loop_
_entity_poly.entity_id
_entity_poly.type
_entity_poly.pdbx_seq_one_letter_code
_entity_poly.pdbx_strand_id
1 'polypeptide(L)'
;MSDKASSCDSSDFSDGYPTTTTISTVALQAGNARIVLAVLRCGSWIRVRIQRMEPDLYDIGASADEARSLHEIHQHLCTKLASKQEQISELLSKADDLVTQQTSDNQSQVYAAMAESLNRAWRDLLGILTQRGRLLDLAMECFNSADNVIQQAERVEHLCITGGWGHDISSVRRLIEEHENLKRTGLLEPSHNLLNSANNLLELLGRMSSQTGSSTSTSNTGPRHASVVAREHVAAITSKAGMARRHAEDIWNRRDHLLQLRLTVVSMEAELERIVDWFVKTGEPRFSDLQVGTSLSECQTNLDRLMTLADEVRDLQSAHSHLTQDLHQATTTDSWRRKREKSVSEILRAQEQELGIHSTSLSMDVDNENELKSIHDSDTWRVTHGAYSELITRLRTTESYIWEFLDRIENRRRQLHTSVIYYSEINVLLSQIYQLESDMKRTRDLQQTGLEEIYYNKLTDLEVRVPGLKQTMNELRTSYNEKLVHLI
;
A
#
# COMPACT_ATOMS: atom_id res chain seq x y z
N MET A 1 66.54 -18.41 66.96
CA MET A 1 65.75 -18.93 65.84
C MET A 1 65.17 -17.75 65.09
N SER A 2 65.57 -17.61 63.82
CA SER A 2 65.09 -16.70 62.76
C SER A 2 65.28 -15.19 62.99
N ASP A 3 66.30 -14.53 62.42
CA ASP A 3 66.64 -14.25 61.00
C ASP A 3 65.74 -13.20 60.33
N LYS A 4 66.23 -11.96 60.11
CA LYS A 4 66.84 -11.55 58.82
C LYS A 4 67.18 -10.04 58.75
N ALA A 5 68.45 -9.80 58.43
CA ALA A 5 69.07 -8.74 57.62
C ALA A 5 68.29 -7.45 57.32
N SER A 6 68.81 -6.33 57.85
CA SER A 6 68.74 -5.00 57.26
C SER A 6 69.98 -4.78 56.37
N SER A 7 69.78 -4.65 55.06
CA SER A 7 70.75 -3.97 54.20
C SER A 7 70.03 -2.85 53.45
N CYS A 8 70.54 -1.64 53.64
CA CYS A 8 70.35 -0.54 52.70
C CYS A 8 70.86 -1.00 51.34
N ASP A 9 69.98 -1.02 50.34
CA ASP A 9 70.37 -0.85 48.96
C ASP A 9 69.64 0.37 48.42
N SER A 10 70.44 1.38 48.08
CA SER A 10 70.10 2.45 47.17
C SER A 10 69.64 1.85 45.84
N SER A 11 68.39 2.06 45.46
CA SER A 11 67.95 1.81 44.08
C SER A 11 67.62 3.14 43.40
N ASP A 12 68.46 3.43 42.42
CA ASP A 12 68.37 4.47 41.42
C ASP A 12 66.96 4.64 40.86
N PHE A 13 66.44 5.86 40.92
CA PHE A 13 65.41 6.32 39.99
C PHE A 13 66.05 6.51 38.61
N SER A 14 66.11 5.44 37.83
CA SER A 14 66.33 5.53 36.39
C SER A 14 65.48 4.49 35.69
N ASP A 15 64.21 4.84 35.45
CA ASP A 15 63.36 4.15 34.49
C ASP A 15 62.93 5.17 33.43
N GLY A 16 63.62 5.08 32.30
CA GLY A 16 63.56 6.00 31.17
C GLY A 16 62.29 5.83 30.35
N TYR A 17 61.25 6.59 30.70
CA TYR A 17 60.17 6.89 29.77
C TYR A 17 60.54 8.14 28.97
N PRO A 18 60.62 8.07 27.62
CA PRO A 18 60.90 9.27 26.83
C PRO A 18 59.78 10.30 27.03
N THR A 19 60.15 11.52 27.43
CA THR A 19 59.20 12.62 27.61
C THR A 19 58.71 13.11 26.25
N THR A 20 57.39 13.14 26.04
CA THR A 20 56.81 13.68 24.81
C THR A 20 56.79 15.20 24.89
N THR A 21 57.45 15.88 23.96
CA THR A 21 57.54 17.34 23.89
C THR A 21 56.94 17.85 22.57
N THR A 22 56.21 18.96 22.61
CA THR A 22 55.76 19.62 21.39
C THR A 22 56.93 20.41 20.82
N ILE A 23 57.39 20.04 19.62
CA ILE A 23 58.57 20.64 18.99
C ILE A 23 58.22 21.68 17.93
N SER A 24 57.01 21.63 17.37
CA SER A 24 56.53 22.62 16.41
C SER A 24 55.01 22.66 16.36
N THR A 25 54.47 23.77 15.90
CA THR A 25 53.04 23.96 15.65
C THR A 25 52.87 24.56 14.26
N VAL A 26 52.16 23.85 13.38
CA VAL A 26 51.90 24.30 12.00
C VAL A 26 50.45 24.74 11.92
N ALA A 27 50.22 26.03 11.68
CA ALA A 27 48.89 26.57 11.43
C ALA A 27 48.73 26.89 9.95
N LEU A 28 47.69 26.37 9.32
CA LEU A 28 47.34 26.60 7.92
C LEU A 28 45.95 27.20 7.84
N GLN A 29 45.82 28.29 7.08
CA GLN A 29 44.57 28.99 6.82
C GLN A 29 44.24 28.93 5.32
N ALA A 30 43.06 28.42 5.00
CA ALA A 30 42.54 28.24 3.66
C ALA A 30 41.17 28.93 3.53
N GLY A 31 41.18 30.25 3.41
CA GLY A 31 39.93 31.04 3.46
C GLY A 31 39.33 30.96 4.85
N ASN A 32 38.10 30.46 4.94
CA ASN A 32 37.39 30.28 6.21
C ASN A 32 37.80 29.01 6.97
N ALA A 33 38.55 28.10 6.34
CA ALA A 33 39.08 26.94 7.04
C ALA A 33 40.44 27.19 7.69
N ARG A 34 40.63 26.62 8.88
CA ARG A 34 41.87 26.63 9.64
C ARG A 34 42.19 25.24 10.16
N ILE A 35 43.43 24.80 10.00
CA ILE A 35 43.94 23.59 10.65
C ILE A 35 45.22 23.93 11.41
N VAL A 36 45.29 23.48 12.66
CA VAL A 36 46.45 23.62 13.54
C VAL A 36 46.95 22.22 13.87
N LEU A 37 48.19 21.95 13.48
CA LEU A 37 48.87 20.68 13.66
C LEU A 37 49.94 20.83 14.75
N ALA A 38 49.95 19.93 15.72
CA ALA A 38 51.03 19.82 16.69
C ALA A 38 52.00 18.73 16.23
N VAL A 39 53.28 19.06 16.13
CA VAL A 39 54.37 18.11 15.89
C VAL A 39 54.98 17.76 17.24
N LEU A 40 54.77 16.52 17.66
CA LEU A 40 55.20 15.98 18.95
C LEU A 40 56.42 15.09 18.73
N ARG A 41 57.46 15.26 19.54
CA ARG A 41 58.66 14.41 19.56
C ARG A 41 58.70 13.62 20.85
N CYS A 42 59.03 12.34 20.75
CA CYS A 42 59.29 11.45 21.87
C CYS A 42 60.49 10.55 21.53
N GLY A 43 61.66 10.85 22.08
CA GLY A 43 62.91 10.15 21.73
C GLY A 43 63.24 10.23 20.24
N SER A 44 63.21 9.06 19.58
CA SER A 44 63.43 8.87 18.13
C SER A 44 62.16 8.88 17.27
N TRP A 45 61.00 9.22 17.86
CA TRP A 45 59.71 9.20 17.17
C TRP A 45 59.10 10.59 17.05
N ILE A 46 58.50 10.87 15.89
CA ILE A 46 57.69 12.07 15.62
C ILE A 46 56.24 11.65 15.37
N ARG A 47 55.30 12.40 15.96
CA ARG A 47 53.85 12.26 15.72
C ARG A 47 53.27 13.62 15.34
N VAL A 48 52.45 13.65 14.30
CA VAL A 48 51.66 14.81 13.91
C VAL A 48 50.23 14.59 14.35
N ARG A 49 49.66 15.55 15.09
CA ARG A 49 48.27 15.48 15.55
C ARG A 49 47.52 16.74 15.13
N ILE A 50 46.27 16.60 14.72
CA ILE A 50 45.35 17.73 14.59
C ILE A 50 45.05 18.25 16.00
N GLN A 51 45.49 19.46 16.30
CA GLN A 51 45.23 20.13 17.57
C GLN A 51 43.92 20.92 17.52
N ARG A 52 43.63 21.55 16.38
CA ARG A 52 42.36 22.24 16.10
C ARG A 52 42.07 22.22 14.61
N MET A 53 40.82 22.04 14.23
CA MET A 53 40.35 22.21 12.87
C MET A 53 39.04 23.00 12.89
N GLU A 54 38.91 23.96 11.99
CA GLU A 54 37.71 24.75 11.78
C GLU A 54 37.42 24.75 10.28
N PRO A 55 36.25 24.28 9.82
CA PRO A 55 35.21 23.57 10.58
C PRO A 55 35.72 22.24 11.18
N ASP A 56 35.08 21.75 12.25
CA ASP A 56 35.53 20.55 12.97
C ASP A 56 35.56 19.30 12.09
N LEU A 57 36.42 18.32 12.40
CA LEU A 57 36.62 17.09 11.63
C LEU A 57 35.32 16.31 11.38
N TYR A 58 34.37 16.35 12.32
CA TYR A 58 33.09 15.65 12.24
C TYR A 58 31.92 16.54 11.85
N ASP A 59 32.17 17.82 11.60
CA ASP A 59 31.14 18.73 11.13
C ASP A 59 30.73 18.35 9.70
N ILE A 60 29.46 17.97 9.56
CA ILE A 60 28.81 17.54 8.31
C ILE A 60 27.80 18.55 7.78
N GLY A 61 27.51 19.63 8.51
CA GLY A 61 26.47 20.61 8.16
C GLY A 61 25.03 20.14 8.45
N ALA A 62 24.06 21.06 8.31
CA ALA A 62 22.64 20.84 8.56
C ALA A 62 21.83 20.46 7.30
N SER A 63 22.38 20.67 6.11
CA SER A 63 21.71 20.45 4.82
C SER A 63 22.69 20.02 3.73
N ALA A 64 22.18 19.56 2.58
CA ALA A 64 23.01 19.20 1.44
C ALA A 64 23.85 20.38 0.92
N ASP A 65 23.30 21.60 0.98
CA ASP A 65 23.99 22.82 0.56
C ASP A 65 25.10 23.21 1.53
N GLU A 66 24.85 23.09 2.83
CA GLU A 66 25.88 23.32 3.85
C GLU A 66 26.99 22.28 3.75
N ALA A 67 26.66 21.00 3.62
CA ALA A 67 27.63 19.92 3.41
C ALA A 67 28.49 20.16 2.16
N ARG A 68 27.89 20.66 1.07
CA ARG A 68 28.61 21.04 -0.15
C ARG A 68 29.57 22.19 0.10
N SER A 69 29.14 23.24 0.79
CA SER A 69 30.01 24.37 1.14
C SER A 69 31.18 23.94 2.02
N LEU A 70 30.95 23.06 3.00
CA LEU A 70 31.98 22.46 3.84
C LEU A 70 32.96 21.63 3.01
N HIS A 71 32.46 20.89 2.01
CA HIS A 71 33.28 20.09 1.11
C HIS A 71 34.19 20.96 0.24
N GLU A 72 33.67 22.03 -0.36
CA GLU A 72 34.46 22.99 -1.15
C GLU A 72 35.56 23.65 -0.31
N ILE A 73 35.22 24.09 0.89
CA ILE A 73 36.16 24.65 1.87
C ILE A 73 37.24 23.62 2.21
N HIS A 74 36.86 22.36 2.43
CA HIS A 74 37.78 21.27 2.72
C HIS A 74 38.72 20.96 1.54
N GLN A 75 38.22 20.92 0.30
CA GLN A 75 39.05 20.74 -0.90
C GLN A 75 40.09 21.85 -1.04
N HIS A 76 39.69 23.10 -0.80
CA HIS A 76 40.62 24.24 -0.83
C HIS A 76 41.70 24.14 0.27
N LEU A 77 41.38 23.61 1.44
CA LEU A 77 42.38 23.31 2.47
C LEU A 77 43.33 22.20 2.02
N CYS A 78 42.80 21.10 1.47
CA CYS A 78 43.60 19.97 1.01
C CYS A 78 44.57 20.36 -0.12
N THR A 79 44.14 21.20 -1.07
CA THR A 79 45.03 21.71 -2.13
C THR A 79 46.18 22.57 -1.57
N LYS A 80 45.89 23.46 -0.60
CA LYS A 80 46.95 24.22 0.08
C LYS A 80 47.89 23.31 0.88
N LEU A 81 47.37 22.32 1.59
CA LEU A 81 48.19 21.35 2.33
C LEU A 81 49.07 20.53 1.38
N ALA A 82 48.55 20.11 0.22
CA ALA A 82 49.30 19.40 -0.80
C ALA A 82 50.45 20.25 -1.38
N SER A 83 50.27 21.55 -1.57
CA SER A 83 51.37 22.45 -1.98
C SER A 83 52.51 22.52 -0.95
N LYS A 84 52.22 22.24 0.32
CA LYS A 84 53.22 22.14 1.40
C LYS A 84 53.86 20.76 1.49
N GLN A 85 53.25 19.74 0.88
CA GLN A 85 53.81 18.39 0.87
C GLN A 85 55.14 18.34 0.13
N GLU A 86 55.27 19.06 -1.00
CA GLU A 86 56.52 19.12 -1.77
C GLU A 86 57.67 19.69 -0.92
N GLN A 87 57.39 20.74 -0.15
CA GLN A 87 58.35 21.36 0.77
C GLN A 87 58.74 20.41 1.92
N ILE A 88 57.80 19.61 2.43
CA ILE A 88 58.07 18.62 3.47
C ILE A 88 58.87 17.44 2.90
N SER A 89 58.57 16.99 1.68
CA SER A 89 59.35 15.93 1.02
C SER A 89 60.77 16.37 0.70
N GLU A 90 60.99 17.61 0.29
CA GLU A 90 62.34 18.17 0.10
C GLU A 90 63.11 18.27 1.42
N LEU A 91 62.45 18.68 2.51
CA LEU A 91 63.06 18.75 3.84
C LEU A 91 63.42 17.37 4.38
N LEU A 92 62.59 16.36 4.11
CA LEU A 92 62.85 14.97 4.46
C LEU A 92 63.98 14.39 3.62
N SER A 93 64.04 14.67 2.31
CA SER A 93 65.16 14.28 1.45
C SER A 93 66.48 14.88 1.93
N LYS A 94 66.49 16.17 2.30
CA LYS A 94 67.68 16.82 2.86
C LYS A 94 68.08 16.24 4.22
N ALA A 95 67.12 15.80 5.02
CA ALA A 95 67.40 15.10 6.27
C ALA A 95 68.02 13.72 6.02
N ASP A 96 67.53 12.97 5.04
CA ASP A 96 68.11 11.70 4.61
C ASP A 96 69.53 11.89 4.05
N ASP A 97 69.76 12.94 3.26
CA ASP A 97 71.11 13.28 2.76
C ASP A 97 72.07 13.62 3.91
N LEU A 98 71.61 14.35 4.95
CA LEU A 98 72.42 14.65 6.14
C LEU A 98 72.71 13.40 6.98
N VAL A 99 71.78 12.44 7.04
CA VAL A 99 72.00 11.12 7.65
C VAL A 99 73.13 10.37 6.94
N THR A 100 73.24 10.49 5.61
CA THR A 100 74.34 9.86 4.84
C THR A 100 75.69 10.57 4.98
N GLN A 101 75.72 11.85 5.37
CA GLN A 101 76.95 12.64 5.51
C GLN A 101 77.53 12.68 6.94
N GLN A 102 76.76 12.33 7.97
CA GLN A 102 77.23 12.36 9.37
C GLN A 102 78.01 11.08 9.77
N THR A 103 79.12 11.26 10.49
CA THR A 103 80.09 10.21 10.85
C THR A 103 79.85 9.51 12.20
N SER A 104 78.81 9.87 12.96
CA SER A 104 78.46 9.20 14.23
C SER A 104 77.23 8.29 14.07
N ASP A 105 77.44 6.97 14.10
CA ASP A 105 76.41 5.93 13.88
C ASP A 105 75.14 6.09 14.73
N ASN A 106 75.26 6.60 15.96
CA ASN A 106 74.12 6.74 16.87
C ASN A 106 73.19 7.92 16.53
N GLN A 107 73.70 9.00 15.91
CA GLN A 107 72.87 10.15 15.54
C GLN A 107 72.18 9.93 14.19
N SER A 108 72.89 9.33 13.22
CA SER A 108 72.33 9.00 11.91
C SER A 108 71.13 8.06 12.02
N GLN A 109 71.19 7.05 12.90
CA GLN A 109 70.08 6.13 13.15
C GLN A 109 68.83 6.82 13.75
N VAL A 110 69.02 7.78 14.66
CA VAL A 110 67.91 8.52 15.29
C VAL A 110 67.24 9.46 14.29
N TYR A 111 68.02 10.16 13.45
CA TYR A 111 67.47 11.02 12.40
C TYR A 111 66.72 10.24 11.33
N ALA A 112 67.22 9.08 10.90
CA ALA A 112 66.51 8.20 9.97
C ALA A 112 65.15 7.73 10.54
N ALA A 113 65.13 7.28 11.80
CA ALA A 113 63.90 6.86 12.47
C ALA A 113 62.89 8.03 12.64
N MET A 114 63.39 9.23 12.92
CA MET A 114 62.56 10.44 13.00
C MET A 114 61.98 10.84 11.64
N ALA A 115 62.77 10.80 10.57
CA ALA A 115 62.31 11.08 9.20
C ALA A 115 61.22 10.09 8.77
N GLU A 116 61.43 8.79 9.02
CA GLU A 116 60.45 7.75 8.70
C GLU A 116 59.15 7.90 9.51
N SER A 117 59.25 8.20 10.81
CA SER A 117 58.07 8.43 11.65
C SER A 117 57.30 9.71 11.28
N LEU A 118 57.99 10.79 10.89
CA LEU A 118 57.35 12.00 10.35
C LEU A 118 56.62 11.70 9.03
N ASN A 119 57.26 10.96 8.12
CA ASN A 119 56.64 10.54 6.85
C ASN A 119 55.38 9.71 7.07
N ARG A 120 55.41 8.76 8.03
CA ARG A 120 54.23 7.98 8.43
C ARG A 120 53.14 8.89 9.00
N ALA A 121 53.47 9.74 9.96
CA ALA A 121 52.52 10.65 10.59
C ALA A 121 51.86 11.64 9.61
N TRP A 122 52.62 12.11 8.61
CA TRP A 122 52.07 12.96 7.55
C TRP A 122 51.11 12.20 6.63
N ARG A 123 51.46 10.97 6.24
CA ARG A 123 50.55 10.09 5.48
C ARG A 123 49.26 9.80 6.23
N ASP A 124 49.35 9.56 7.54
CA ASP A 124 48.18 9.34 8.39
C ASP A 124 47.27 10.58 8.44
N LEU A 125 47.84 11.78 8.56
CA LEU A 125 47.10 13.04 8.50
C LEU A 125 46.35 13.21 7.17
N LEU A 126 47.05 12.96 6.05
CA LEU A 126 46.44 13.03 4.72
C LEU A 126 45.32 11.99 4.58
N GLY A 127 45.49 10.80 5.16
CA GLY A 127 44.46 9.77 5.24
C GLY A 127 43.21 10.25 6.00
N ILE A 128 43.38 10.89 7.16
CA ILE A 128 42.26 11.46 7.95
C ILE A 128 41.52 12.54 7.16
N LEU A 129 42.25 13.42 6.48
CA LEU A 129 41.63 14.47 5.65
C LEU A 129 40.91 13.89 4.45
N THR A 130 41.46 12.85 3.82
CA THR A 130 40.79 12.13 2.73
C THR A 130 39.48 11.49 3.20
N GLN A 131 39.47 10.92 4.41
CA GLN A 131 38.25 10.41 5.03
C GLN A 131 37.23 11.52 5.31
N ARG A 132 37.67 12.72 5.73
CA ARG A 132 36.76 13.88 5.89
C ARG A 132 36.13 14.31 4.56
N GLY A 133 36.87 14.34 3.46
CA GLY A 133 36.31 14.61 2.14
C GLY A 133 35.19 13.64 1.79
N ARG A 134 35.47 12.34 1.93
CA ARG A 134 34.48 11.26 1.71
C ARG A 134 33.30 11.34 2.68
N LEU A 135 33.51 11.76 3.92
CA LEU A 135 32.45 11.98 4.90
C LEU A 135 31.45 13.04 4.41
N LEU A 136 31.96 14.16 3.90
CA LEU A 136 31.13 15.24 3.39
C LEU A 136 30.39 14.83 2.11
N ASP A 137 31.00 13.99 1.26
CA ASP A 137 30.32 13.40 0.10
C ASP A 137 29.12 12.53 0.52
N LEU A 138 29.33 11.62 1.47
CA LEU A 138 28.26 10.77 2.00
C LEU A 138 27.19 11.58 2.75
N ALA A 139 27.57 12.68 3.40
CA ALA A 139 26.63 13.60 4.05
C ALA A 139 25.72 14.28 3.02
N MET A 140 26.28 14.79 1.92
CA MET A 140 25.48 15.34 0.81
C MET A 140 24.51 14.31 0.24
N GLU A 141 24.97 13.08 -0.02
CA GLU A 141 24.11 11.98 -0.50
C GLU A 141 22.96 11.66 0.47
N CYS A 142 23.25 11.61 1.77
CA CYS A 142 22.26 11.35 2.82
C CYS A 142 21.23 12.47 2.90
N PHE A 143 21.66 13.74 2.88
CA PHE A 143 20.75 14.88 2.93
C PHE A 143 19.87 14.98 1.68
N ASN A 144 20.44 14.82 0.48
CA ASN A 144 19.68 14.78 -0.76
C ASN A 144 18.66 13.62 -0.77
N SER A 145 19.05 12.45 -0.25
CA SER A 145 18.14 11.31 -0.14
C SER A 145 17.00 11.57 0.85
N ALA A 146 17.28 12.26 1.96
CA ALA A 146 16.27 12.61 2.96
C ALA A 146 15.26 13.62 2.39
N ASP A 147 15.74 14.66 1.70
CA ASP A 147 14.89 15.64 1.03
C ASP A 147 14.05 14.98 -0.06
N ASN A 148 14.61 14.04 -0.83
CA ASN A 148 13.85 13.28 -1.81
C ASN A 148 12.73 12.45 -1.15
N VAL A 149 12.98 11.78 -0.02
CA VAL A 149 11.93 11.06 0.73
C VAL A 149 10.80 12.00 1.14
N ILE A 150 11.12 13.19 1.65
CA ILE A 150 10.11 14.18 2.06
C ILE A 150 9.30 14.66 0.86
N GLN A 151 9.96 15.04 -0.24
CA GLN A 151 9.28 15.50 -1.47
C GLN A 151 8.41 14.40 -2.09
N GLN A 152 8.88 13.15 -2.12
CA GLN A 152 8.08 12.04 -2.62
C GLN A 152 6.90 11.73 -1.71
N ALA A 153 7.06 11.82 -0.39
CA ALA A 153 5.97 11.66 0.56
C ALA A 153 4.87 12.72 0.33
N GLU A 154 5.24 14.00 0.19
CA GLU A 154 4.32 15.09 -0.15
C GLU A 154 3.61 14.86 -1.49
N ARG A 155 4.33 14.37 -2.51
CA ARG A 155 3.75 14.02 -3.81
C ARG A 155 2.73 12.88 -3.70
N VAL A 156 3.06 11.84 -2.95
CA VAL A 156 2.15 10.70 -2.72
C VAL A 156 0.90 11.18 -1.99
N GLU A 157 1.04 11.98 -0.95
CA GLU A 157 -0.06 12.59 -0.21
C GLU A 157 -0.99 13.38 -1.15
N HIS A 158 -0.42 14.30 -1.93
CA HIS A 158 -1.17 15.10 -2.89
C HIS A 158 -1.93 14.22 -3.89
N LEU A 159 -1.27 13.24 -4.53
CA LEU A 159 -1.92 12.35 -5.49
C LEU A 159 -3.02 11.49 -4.86
N CYS A 160 -2.86 11.09 -3.60
CA CYS A 160 -3.88 10.34 -2.89
C CYS A 160 -5.12 11.19 -2.61
N ILE A 161 -4.90 12.46 -2.27
CA ILE A 161 -5.95 13.45 -1.99
C ILE A 161 -6.70 13.86 -3.26
N THR A 162 -5.99 14.17 -4.35
CA THR A 162 -6.59 14.72 -5.57
C THR A 162 -7.00 13.66 -6.59
N GLY A 163 -6.59 12.41 -6.41
CA GLY A 163 -6.82 11.34 -7.38
C GLY A 163 -8.29 10.97 -7.54
N GLY A 164 -8.75 10.78 -8.77
CA GLY A 164 -10.12 10.31 -9.06
C GLY A 164 -10.40 8.87 -8.60
N TRP A 165 -11.68 8.47 -8.62
CA TRP A 165 -12.14 7.19 -8.06
C TRP A 165 -12.45 6.09 -9.10
N GLY A 166 -12.50 6.43 -10.39
CA GLY A 166 -12.92 5.49 -11.45
C GLY A 166 -14.43 5.27 -11.50
N HIS A 167 -14.91 4.84 -12.67
CA HIS A 167 -16.34 4.69 -12.96
C HIS A 167 -16.75 3.26 -13.36
N ASP A 168 -15.80 2.40 -13.72
CA ASP A 168 -16.03 1.02 -14.16
C ASP A 168 -14.99 0.08 -13.54
N ILE A 169 -15.29 -1.22 -13.54
CA ILE A 169 -14.43 -2.25 -12.90
C ILE A 169 -12.99 -2.16 -13.42
N SER A 170 -12.81 -1.92 -14.73
CA SER A 170 -11.48 -1.87 -15.34
C SER A 170 -10.70 -0.62 -14.93
N SER A 171 -11.34 0.56 -14.90
CA SER A 171 -10.67 1.79 -14.46
C SER A 171 -10.29 1.73 -12.98
N VAL A 172 -11.15 1.19 -12.11
CA VAL A 172 -10.85 1.07 -10.68
C VAL A 172 -9.71 0.08 -10.45
N ARG A 173 -9.69 -1.07 -11.16
CA ARG A 173 -8.56 -2.03 -11.09
C ARG A 173 -7.24 -1.41 -11.53
N ARG A 174 -7.24 -0.64 -12.61
CA ARG A 174 -6.06 0.10 -13.07
C ARG A 174 -5.59 1.10 -12.01
N LEU A 175 -6.50 1.85 -11.40
CA LEU A 175 -6.17 2.79 -10.32
C LEU A 175 -5.54 2.10 -9.11
N ILE A 176 -6.02 0.89 -8.74
CA ILE A 176 -5.41 0.09 -7.65
C ILE A 176 -3.97 -0.30 -8.01
N GLU A 177 -3.73 -0.75 -9.25
CA GLU A 177 -2.38 -1.09 -9.70
C GLU A 177 -1.44 0.13 -9.73
N GLU A 178 -1.92 1.26 -10.25
CA GLU A 178 -1.19 2.54 -10.22
C GLU A 178 -0.88 2.98 -8.78
N HIS A 179 -1.81 2.76 -7.84
CA HIS A 179 -1.66 3.09 -6.42
C HIS A 179 -0.61 2.20 -5.73
N GLU A 180 -0.57 0.90 -6.03
CA GLU A 180 0.48 -0.01 -5.57
C GLU A 180 1.86 0.37 -6.12
N ASN A 181 1.92 0.74 -7.40
CA ASN A 181 3.14 1.23 -8.03
C ASN A 181 3.60 2.56 -7.39
N LEU A 182 2.67 3.42 -7.00
CA LEU A 182 2.96 4.67 -6.30
C LEU A 182 3.59 4.42 -4.92
N LYS A 183 3.13 3.41 -4.16
CA LYS A 183 3.76 3.04 -2.87
C LYS A 183 5.20 2.59 -3.07
N ARG A 184 5.44 1.73 -4.07
CA ARG A 184 6.78 1.21 -4.36
C ARG A 184 7.76 2.31 -4.73
N THR A 185 7.39 3.12 -5.72
CA THR A 185 8.26 4.17 -6.30
C THR A 185 8.33 5.43 -5.46
N GLY A 186 7.25 5.79 -4.76
CA GLY A 186 7.15 7.02 -3.98
C GLY A 186 7.55 6.90 -2.52
N LEU A 187 7.39 5.72 -1.89
CA LEU A 187 7.66 5.56 -0.46
C LEU A 187 8.80 4.57 -0.18
N LEU A 188 8.76 3.38 -0.78
CA LEU A 188 9.69 2.30 -0.43
C LEU A 188 11.10 2.50 -1.00
N GLU A 189 11.21 2.75 -2.31
CA GLU A 189 12.49 2.93 -2.98
C GLU A 189 13.28 4.17 -2.48
N PRO A 190 12.66 5.37 -2.34
CA PRO A 190 13.34 6.52 -1.74
C PRO A 190 13.81 6.24 -0.31
N SER A 191 12.99 5.56 0.50
CA SER A 191 13.36 5.22 1.89
C SER A 191 14.53 4.25 1.95
N HIS A 192 14.57 3.26 1.06
CA HIS A 192 15.70 2.33 0.96
C HIS A 192 17.01 3.06 0.61
N ASN A 193 16.96 4.01 -0.33
CA ASN A 193 18.12 4.81 -0.71
C ASN A 193 18.60 5.72 0.45
N LEU A 194 17.67 6.33 1.18
CA LEU A 194 17.99 7.09 2.39
C LEU A 194 18.65 6.21 3.46
N LEU A 195 18.09 5.04 3.77
CA LEU A 195 18.65 4.17 4.79
C LEU A 195 20.05 3.68 4.41
N ASN A 196 20.29 3.37 3.13
CA ASN A 196 21.61 2.97 2.65
C ASN A 196 22.64 4.11 2.75
N SER A 197 22.28 5.31 2.30
CA SER A 197 23.16 6.49 2.39
C SER A 197 23.46 6.86 3.86
N ALA A 198 22.46 6.83 4.74
CA ALA A 198 22.63 7.08 6.16
C ALA A 198 23.52 6.03 6.85
N ASN A 199 23.34 4.74 6.51
CA ASN A 199 24.18 3.67 7.06
C ASN A 199 25.64 3.81 6.62
N ASN A 200 25.90 4.12 5.35
CA ASN A 200 27.26 4.37 4.84
C ASN A 200 27.93 5.53 5.57
N LEU A 201 27.20 6.62 5.81
CA LEU A 201 27.67 7.78 6.56
C LEU A 201 27.96 7.44 8.03
N LEU A 202 27.04 6.74 8.71
CA LEU A 202 27.20 6.31 10.11
C LEU A 202 28.36 5.31 10.29
N GLU A 203 28.59 4.42 9.32
CA GLU A 203 29.72 3.50 9.32
C GLU A 203 31.04 4.28 9.26
N LEU A 204 31.16 5.23 8.32
CA LEU A 204 32.37 6.04 8.19
C LEU A 204 32.60 6.90 9.45
N LEU A 205 31.56 7.54 10.00
CA LEU A 205 31.64 8.27 11.28
C LEU A 205 32.15 7.37 12.42
N GLY A 206 31.66 6.12 12.51
CA GLY A 206 32.10 5.16 13.52
C GLY A 206 33.55 4.72 13.35
N ARG A 207 33.98 4.50 12.11
CA ARG A 207 35.37 4.13 11.77
C ARG A 207 36.34 5.27 12.08
N MET A 208 36.02 6.50 11.68
CA MET A 208 36.84 7.69 11.96
C MET A 208 36.97 7.95 13.47
N SER A 209 35.87 7.80 14.22
CA SER A 209 35.86 7.93 15.68
C SER A 209 36.77 6.90 16.37
N SER A 210 36.73 5.65 15.89
CA SER A 210 37.58 4.57 16.42
C SER A 210 39.07 4.79 16.14
N GLN A 211 39.42 5.30 14.96
CA GLN A 211 40.81 5.59 14.57
C GLN A 211 41.40 6.78 15.35
N THR A 212 40.61 7.84 15.54
CA THR A 212 41.06 9.04 16.28
C THR A 212 41.04 8.85 17.79
N GLY A 213 40.23 7.92 18.31
CA GLY A 213 40.06 7.64 19.74
C GLY A 213 41.04 6.64 20.36
N SER A 214 41.91 6.00 19.57
CA SER A 214 42.85 4.94 20.02
C SER A 214 44.21 5.47 20.51
N SER A 215 44.47 6.77 20.38
CA SER A 215 45.72 7.39 20.87
C SER A 215 45.62 7.76 22.35
N THR A 216 46.19 6.91 23.21
CA THR A 216 46.49 7.08 24.65
C THR A 216 46.58 8.53 25.14
N SER A 217 45.48 9.08 25.67
CA SER A 217 45.46 10.22 26.61
C SER A 217 44.06 10.42 27.18
N THR A 218 43.96 10.48 28.50
CA THR A 218 42.75 10.47 29.35
C THR A 218 41.99 11.81 29.40
N SER A 219 42.15 12.71 28.41
CA SER A 219 41.58 14.08 28.47
C SER A 219 40.83 14.58 27.23
N ASN A 220 40.44 13.71 26.29
CA ASN A 220 39.82 14.15 25.03
C ASN A 220 38.29 13.89 24.96
N THR A 221 37.48 14.72 25.63
CA THR A 221 36.01 14.69 25.51
C THR A 221 35.50 15.34 24.21
N GLY A 222 36.25 16.28 23.61
CA GLY A 222 35.81 17.06 22.44
C GLY A 222 35.59 16.27 21.14
N PRO A 223 36.59 15.52 20.61
CA PRO A 223 36.46 14.82 19.31
C PRO A 223 35.43 13.69 19.33
N ARG A 224 35.30 13.01 20.48
CA ARG A 224 34.27 11.97 20.68
C ARG A 224 32.87 12.59 20.71
N HIS A 225 32.71 13.72 21.39
CA HIS A 225 31.44 14.44 21.44
C HIS A 225 31.02 14.95 20.05
N ALA A 226 31.93 15.54 19.26
CA ALA A 226 31.61 16.02 17.91
C ALA A 226 31.16 14.89 16.96
N SER A 227 31.82 13.73 17.05
CA SER A 227 31.38 12.53 16.31
C SER A 227 29.99 12.04 16.75
N VAL A 228 29.68 12.08 18.05
CA VAL A 228 28.34 11.74 18.57
C VAL A 228 27.29 12.71 18.05
N VAL A 229 27.55 14.02 18.10
CA VAL A 229 26.63 15.05 17.58
C VAL A 229 26.35 14.85 16.09
N ALA A 230 27.37 14.54 15.28
CA ALA A 230 27.17 14.24 13.86
C ALA A 230 26.26 13.01 13.64
N ARG A 231 26.41 11.96 14.46
CA ARG A 231 25.55 10.76 14.40
C ARG A 231 24.12 11.05 14.84
N GLU A 232 23.94 11.85 15.89
CA GLU A 232 22.63 12.32 16.35
C GLU A 232 21.94 13.16 15.27
N HIS A 233 22.70 14.00 14.56
CA HIS A 233 22.18 14.79 13.46
C HIS A 233 21.69 13.92 12.29
N VAL A 234 22.44 12.89 11.91
CA VAL A 234 21.98 11.89 10.91
C VAL A 234 20.72 11.16 11.39
N ALA A 235 20.64 10.81 12.68
CA ALA A 235 19.44 10.21 13.26
C ALA A 235 18.23 11.16 13.23
N ALA A 236 18.44 12.46 13.48
CA ALA A 236 17.38 13.46 13.44
C ALA A 236 16.79 13.61 12.03
N ILE A 237 17.63 13.67 11.00
CA ILE A 237 17.18 13.84 9.61
C ILE A 237 16.51 12.59 9.06
N THR A 238 17.06 11.41 9.35
CA THR A 238 16.41 10.14 9.01
C THR A 238 15.06 9.97 9.72
N SER A 239 14.95 10.42 10.97
CA SER A 239 13.69 10.46 11.71
C SER A 239 12.68 11.41 11.06
N LYS A 240 13.08 12.64 10.71
CA LYS A 240 12.23 13.63 10.03
C LYS A 240 11.66 13.08 8.72
N ALA A 241 12.52 12.54 7.85
CA ALA A 241 12.10 11.91 6.60
C ALA A 241 11.20 10.69 6.85
N GLY A 242 11.51 9.88 7.86
CA GLY A 242 10.69 8.74 8.26
C GLY A 242 9.29 9.12 8.74
N MET A 243 9.13 10.26 9.43
CA MET A 243 7.83 10.79 9.85
C MET A 243 6.99 11.23 8.65
N ALA A 244 7.57 11.99 7.71
CA ALA A 244 6.88 12.38 6.47
C ALA A 244 6.42 11.15 5.66
N ARG A 245 7.30 10.16 5.50
CA ARG A 245 6.97 8.88 4.83
C ARG A 245 5.84 8.12 5.53
N ARG A 246 5.82 8.07 6.87
CA ARG A 246 4.73 7.42 7.63
C ARG A 246 3.40 8.16 7.43
N HIS A 247 3.41 9.49 7.48
CA HIS A 247 2.22 10.29 7.23
C HIS A 247 1.62 10.01 5.85
N ALA A 248 2.45 10.05 4.81
CA ALA A 248 2.03 9.74 3.45
C ALA A 248 1.55 8.28 3.31
N GLU A 249 2.16 7.33 4.02
CA GLU A 249 1.70 5.94 4.05
C GLU A 249 0.31 5.78 4.69
N ASP A 250 -0.01 6.53 5.74
CA ASP A 250 -1.34 6.50 6.36
C ASP A 250 -2.41 7.03 5.39
N ILE A 251 -2.13 8.12 4.68
CA ILE A 251 -3.01 8.67 3.64
C ILE A 251 -3.15 7.69 2.47
N TRP A 252 -2.04 7.07 2.04
CA TRP A 252 -2.03 6.06 1.00
C TRP A 252 -2.88 4.84 1.38
N ASN A 253 -2.74 4.33 2.61
CA ASN A 253 -3.49 3.18 3.12
C ASN A 253 -4.99 3.49 3.17
N ARG A 254 -5.33 4.70 3.58
CA ARG A 254 -6.71 5.17 3.57
C ARG A 254 -7.28 5.19 2.16
N ARG A 255 -6.55 5.73 1.17
CA ARG A 255 -6.97 5.70 -0.23
C ARG A 255 -7.08 4.28 -0.79
N ASP A 256 -6.13 3.40 -0.48
CA ASP A 256 -6.17 2.00 -0.93
C ASP A 256 -7.47 1.32 -0.47
N HIS A 257 -7.79 1.48 0.82
CA HIS A 257 -9.04 0.97 1.38
C HIS A 257 -10.27 1.46 0.62
N LEU A 258 -10.31 2.75 0.28
CA LEU A 258 -11.42 3.37 -0.42
C LEU A 258 -11.52 2.92 -1.88
N LEU A 259 -10.38 2.67 -2.55
CA LEU A 259 -10.36 2.09 -3.89
C LEU A 259 -10.90 0.66 -3.88
N GLN A 260 -10.59 -0.13 -2.86
CA GLN A 260 -11.17 -1.47 -2.69
C GLN A 260 -12.69 -1.41 -2.48
N LEU A 261 -13.17 -0.49 -1.62
CA LEU A 261 -14.61 -0.27 -1.44
C LEU A 261 -15.28 0.24 -2.73
N ARG A 262 -14.60 1.08 -3.50
CA ARG A 262 -15.12 1.54 -4.79
C ARG A 262 -15.23 0.38 -5.77
N LEU A 263 -14.26 -0.52 -5.80
CA LEU A 263 -14.29 -1.72 -6.63
C LEU A 263 -15.48 -2.61 -6.28
N THR A 264 -15.77 -2.81 -5.00
CA THR A 264 -16.93 -3.61 -4.58
C THR A 264 -18.24 -2.97 -5.00
N VAL A 265 -18.40 -1.66 -4.80
CA VAL A 265 -19.60 -0.92 -5.23
C VAL A 265 -19.80 -1.03 -6.74
N VAL A 266 -18.78 -0.71 -7.54
CA VAL A 266 -18.88 -0.76 -9.01
C VAL A 266 -19.15 -2.18 -9.53
N SER A 267 -18.63 -3.20 -8.85
CA SER A 267 -18.96 -4.59 -9.17
C SER A 267 -20.44 -4.89 -8.91
N MET A 268 -20.98 -4.46 -7.76
CA MET A 268 -22.40 -4.62 -7.43
C MET A 268 -23.31 -3.83 -8.40
N GLU A 269 -22.90 -2.62 -8.78
CA GLU A 269 -23.61 -1.81 -9.79
C GLU A 269 -23.67 -2.55 -11.12
N ALA A 270 -22.54 -3.09 -11.60
CA ALA A 270 -22.49 -3.84 -12.85
C ALA A 270 -23.32 -5.13 -12.82
N GLU A 271 -23.32 -5.84 -11.70
CA GLU A 271 -24.15 -7.04 -11.54
C GLU A 271 -25.64 -6.70 -11.47
N LEU A 272 -26.02 -5.62 -10.79
CA LEU A 272 -27.39 -5.14 -10.76
C LEU A 272 -27.85 -4.71 -12.15
N GLU A 273 -27.01 -3.98 -12.89
CA GLU A 273 -27.29 -3.59 -14.28
C GLU A 273 -27.47 -4.81 -15.18
N ARG A 274 -26.65 -5.86 -15.01
CA ARG A 274 -26.83 -7.13 -15.73
C ARG A 274 -28.20 -7.77 -15.46
N ILE A 275 -28.68 -7.75 -14.20
CA ILE A 275 -30.00 -8.28 -13.84
C ILE A 275 -31.10 -7.44 -14.49
N VAL A 276 -31.04 -6.11 -14.34
CA VAL A 276 -32.03 -5.18 -14.92
C VAL A 276 -32.08 -5.30 -16.45
N ASP A 277 -30.92 -5.34 -17.10
CA ASP A 277 -30.82 -5.48 -18.55
C ASP A 277 -31.44 -6.79 -19.04
N TRP A 278 -31.27 -7.89 -18.30
CA TRP A 278 -31.92 -9.15 -18.65
C TRP A 278 -33.45 -9.01 -18.63
N PHE A 279 -34.01 -8.35 -17.62
CA PHE A 279 -35.47 -8.15 -17.55
C PHE A 279 -35.98 -7.31 -18.73
N VAL A 280 -35.29 -6.22 -19.05
CA VAL A 280 -35.70 -5.31 -20.13
C VAL A 280 -35.51 -5.94 -21.52
N LYS A 281 -34.36 -6.58 -21.77
CA LYS A 281 -33.98 -7.07 -23.11
C LYS A 281 -34.47 -8.48 -23.41
N THR A 282 -34.68 -9.31 -22.39
CA THR A 282 -35.00 -10.74 -22.54
C THR A 282 -36.30 -11.12 -21.85
N GLY A 283 -36.50 -10.71 -20.59
CA GLY A 283 -37.64 -11.10 -19.78
C GLY A 283 -38.97 -10.58 -20.33
N GLU A 284 -39.12 -9.26 -20.46
CA GLU A 284 -40.33 -8.61 -20.95
C GLU A 284 -40.75 -9.01 -22.38
N PRO A 285 -39.85 -9.06 -23.39
CA PRO A 285 -40.25 -9.50 -24.73
C PRO A 285 -40.70 -10.97 -24.73
N ARG A 286 -39.98 -11.87 -24.07
CA ARG A 286 -40.39 -13.28 -23.97
C ARG A 286 -41.73 -13.43 -23.24
N PHE A 287 -41.97 -12.67 -22.18
CA PHE A 287 -43.24 -12.73 -21.46
C PHE A 287 -44.42 -12.24 -22.31
N SER A 288 -44.19 -11.19 -23.11
CA SER A 288 -45.19 -10.63 -24.01
C SER A 288 -45.62 -11.63 -25.10
N ASP A 289 -44.69 -12.44 -25.59
CA ASP A 289 -44.92 -13.46 -26.62
C ASP A 289 -45.73 -14.67 -26.11
N LEU A 290 -45.70 -14.97 -24.80
CA LEU A 290 -46.27 -16.18 -24.20
C LEU A 290 -47.80 -16.13 -23.99
N GLN A 291 -48.57 -15.75 -25.01
CA GLN A 291 -50.03 -15.62 -24.92
C GLN A 291 -50.76 -16.98 -24.96
N VAL A 292 -52.05 -16.97 -24.60
CA VAL A 292 -52.92 -18.14 -24.74
C VAL A 292 -53.10 -18.45 -26.22
N GLY A 293 -52.65 -19.64 -26.64
CA GLY A 293 -52.68 -20.09 -28.02
C GLY A 293 -54.07 -20.54 -28.49
N THR A 294 -54.14 -20.89 -29.77
CA THR A 294 -55.36 -21.37 -30.44
C THR A 294 -55.49 -22.90 -30.47
N SER A 295 -54.45 -23.62 -30.02
CA SER A 295 -54.42 -25.08 -30.00
C SER A 295 -53.83 -25.64 -28.70
N LEU A 296 -54.12 -26.92 -28.41
CA LEU A 296 -53.56 -27.63 -27.25
C LEU A 296 -52.03 -27.63 -27.28
N SER A 297 -51.43 -27.96 -28.44
CA SER A 297 -49.98 -28.04 -28.60
C SER A 297 -49.30 -26.69 -28.40
N GLU A 298 -49.90 -25.60 -28.90
CA GLU A 298 -49.40 -24.24 -28.70
C GLU A 298 -49.48 -23.81 -27.22
N CYS A 299 -50.59 -24.12 -26.53
CA CYS A 299 -50.73 -23.82 -25.10
C CYS A 299 -49.75 -24.62 -24.24
N GLN A 300 -49.51 -25.90 -24.56
CA GLN A 300 -48.53 -26.74 -23.86
C GLN A 300 -47.10 -26.22 -24.06
N THR A 301 -46.71 -25.92 -25.30
CA THR A 301 -45.37 -25.38 -25.59
C THR A 301 -45.15 -24.00 -24.96
N ASN A 302 -46.16 -23.13 -24.94
CA ASN A 302 -46.10 -21.85 -24.25
C ASN A 302 -46.04 -22.02 -22.72
N LEU A 303 -46.73 -23.01 -22.16
CA LEU A 303 -46.65 -23.33 -20.73
C LEU A 303 -45.23 -23.82 -20.36
N ASP A 304 -44.65 -24.72 -21.14
CA ASP A 304 -43.28 -25.21 -20.91
C ASP A 304 -42.26 -24.06 -20.99
N ARG A 305 -42.37 -23.20 -22.00
CA ARG A 305 -41.51 -21.99 -22.14
C ARG A 305 -41.71 -20.97 -21.02
N LEU A 306 -42.92 -20.88 -20.46
CA LEU A 306 -43.19 -20.03 -19.30
C LEU A 306 -42.53 -20.60 -18.04
N MET A 307 -42.56 -21.92 -17.86
CA MET A 307 -41.89 -22.57 -16.72
C MET A 307 -40.38 -22.38 -16.78
N THR A 308 -39.75 -22.50 -17.96
CA THR A 308 -38.31 -22.23 -18.09
C THR A 308 -37.96 -20.77 -17.79
N LEU A 309 -38.78 -19.83 -18.26
CA LEU A 309 -38.63 -18.41 -17.93
C LEU A 309 -38.81 -18.15 -16.42
N ALA A 310 -39.73 -18.86 -15.76
CA ALA A 310 -39.92 -18.76 -14.31
C ALA A 310 -38.71 -19.27 -13.50
N ASP A 311 -38.04 -20.32 -13.97
CA ASP A 311 -36.80 -20.81 -13.37
C ASP A 311 -35.66 -19.79 -13.54
N GLU A 312 -35.49 -19.23 -14.75
CA GLU A 312 -34.48 -18.18 -15.01
C GLU A 312 -34.68 -16.94 -14.11
N VAL A 313 -35.93 -16.52 -13.88
CA VAL A 313 -36.23 -15.40 -12.97
C VAL A 313 -35.92 -15.74 -11.51
N ARG A 314 -36.19 -16.98 -11.07
CA ARG A 314 -35.83 -17.43 -9.71
C ARG A 314 -34.32 -17.43 -9.50
N ASP A 315 -33.55 -17.84 -10.50
CA ASP A 315 -32.09 -17.74 -10.45
C ASP A 315 -31.62 -16.28 -10.31
N LEU A 316 -32.21 -15.35 -11.08
CA LEU A 316 -31.91 -13.92 -10.97
C LEU A 316 -32.35 -13.31 -9.63
N GLN A 317 -33.46 -13.76 -9.07
CA GLN A 317 -33.91 -13.37 -7.73
C GLN A 317 -32.91 -13.82 -6.66
N SER A 318 -32.37 -15.04 -6.78
CA SER A 318 -31.34 -15.53 -5.85
C SER A 318 -30.06 -14.68 -5.95
N ALA A 319 -29.62 -14.37 -7.18
CA ALA A 319 -28.48 -13.49 -7.41
C ALA A 319 -28.70 -12.07 -6.85
N HIS A 320 -29.89 -11.50 -7.01
CA HIS A 320 -30.26 -10.22 -6.43
C HIS A 320 -30.27 -10.25 -4.89
N SER A 321 -30.77 -11.34 -4.29
CA SER A 321 -30.77 -11.53 -2.84
C SER A 321 -29.35 -11.62 -2.28
N HIS A 322 -28.46 -12.32 -2.99
CA HIS A 322 -27.03 -12.38 -2.66
C HIS A 322 -26.38 -10.99 -2.74
N LEU A 323 -26.59 -10.23 -3.83
CA LEU A 323 -26.12 -8.85 -3.94
C LEU A 323 -26.59 -7.97 -2.79
N THR A 324 -27.86 -8.11 -2.41
CA THR A 324 -28.44 -7.38 -1.29
C THR A 324 -27.75 -7.76 0.01
N GLN A 325 -27.54 -9.04 0.27
CA GLN A 325 -26.83 -9.53 1.45
C GLN A 325 -25.38 -9.03 1.50
N ASP A 326 -24.66 -9.06 0.38
CA ASP A 326 -23.27 -8.61 0.29
C ASP A 326 -23.14 -7.11 0.55
N LEU A 327 -24.08 -6.31 0.03
CA LEU A 327 -24.14 -4.88 0.34
C LEU A 327 -24.42 -4.64 1.83
N HIS A 328 -25.33 -5.41 2.44
CA HIS A 328 -25.59 -5.30 3.88
C HIS A 328 -24.34 -5.64 4.70
N GLN A 329 -23.56 -6.65 4.30
CA GLN A 329 -22.29 -6.97 4.95
C GLN A 329 -21.25 -5.87 4.75
N ALA A 330 -21.16 -5.29 3.55
CA ALA A 330 -20.23 -4.20 3.24
C ALA A 330 -20.56 -2.91 4.01
N THR A 331 -21.83 -2.66 4.31
CA THR A 331 -22.30 -1.47 5.05
C THR A 331 -22.29 -1.65 6.58
N THR A 332 -22.55 -2.86 7.08
CA THR A 332 -22.64 -3.13 8.54
C THR A 332 -21.31 -3.52 9.17
N THR A 333 -20.39 -4.11 8.40
CA THR A 333 -19.11 -4.54 8.95
C THR A 333 -18.03 -3.48 8.74
N ASP A 334 -17.59 -2.91 9.86
CA ASP A 334 -16.21 -2.42 10.05
C ASP A 334 -15.19 -3.59 9.97
N SER A 335 -15.52 -4.72 9.30
CA SER A 335 -14.67 -5.91 9.20
C SER A 335 -13.34 -5.58 8.53
N TRP A 336 -13.34 -4.60 7.64
CA TRP A 336 -12.17 -4.06 6.97
C TRP A 336 -11.21 -3.32 7.93
N ARG A 337 -11.73 -2.69 9.00
CA ARG A 337 -10.91 -2.03 10.05
C ARG A 337 -10.04 -3.03 10.80
N ARG A 338 -10.43 -4.32 10.86
CA ARG A 338 -9.69 -5.39 11.57
C ARG A 338 -8.67 -6.14 10.71
N LYS A 339 -8.73 -6.02 9.37
CA LYS A 339 -7.81 -6.73 8.46
C LYS A 339 -6.47 -6.00 8.26
N ARG A 340 -6.34 -4.77 8.79
CA ARG A 340 -5.08 -4.02 8.84
C ARG A 340 -4.14 -4.70 9.82
N GLU A 341 -3.07 -5.32 9.31
CA GLU A 341 -1.92 -5.68 10.14
C GLU A 341 -1.39 -4.39 10.76
N LYS A 342 -1.50 -4.30 12.09
CA LYS A 342 -1.01 -3.14 12.83
C LYS A 342 0.48 -3.00 12.54
N SER A 343 0.92 -1.80 12.15
CA SER A 343 2.35 -1.52 12.02
C SER A 343 3.05 -1.79 13.35
N VAL A 344 4.29 -2.26 13.33
CA VAL A 344 5.11 -2.46 14.54
C VAL A 344 5.12 -1.17 15.41
N SER A 345 5.10 0.01 14.81
CA SER A 345 5.01 1.29 15.53
C SER A 345 3.66 1.52 16.22
N GLU A 346 2.57 1.01 15.66
CA GLU A 346 1.23 1.09 16.26
C GLU A 346 1.03 0.04 17.34
N ILE A 347 1.63 -1.14 17.18
CA ILE A 347 1.70 -2.17 18.22
C ILE A 347 2.49 -1.62 19.41
N LEU A 348 3.66 -1.02 19.17
CA LEU A 348 4.48 -0.40 20.20
C LEU A 348 3.78 0.78 20.87
N ARG A 349 3.12 1.67 20.12
CA ARG A 349 2.34 2.78 20.71
C ARG A 349 1.14 2.31 21.53
N ALA A 350 0.41 1.29 21.06
CA ALA A 350 -0.69 0.69 21.81
C ALA A 350 -0.19 0.05 23.10
N GLN A 351 0.97 -0.60 23.04
CA GLN A 351 1.63 -1.22 24.18
C GLN A 351 2.22 -0.17 25.15
N GLU A 352 2.74 0.95 24.66
CA GLU A 352 3.18 2.10 25.45
C GLU A 352 2.01 2.81 26.14
N GLN A 353 0.85 2.91 25.48
CA GLN A 353 -0.41 3.39 26.08
C GLN A 353 -0.95 2.45 27.15
N GLU A 354 -0.89 1.13 26.93
CA GLU A 354 -1.27 0.12 27.93
C GLU A 354 -0.33 0.11 29.14
N LEU A 355 0.93 0.50 28.97
CA LEU A 355 1.93 0.57 30.06
C LEU A 355 2.01 1.94 30.76
N GLY A 356 1.21 2.93 30.35
CA GLY A 356 1.11 4.21 31.05
C GLY A 356 2.40 5.04 31.09
N ILE A 357 3.35 4.83 30.17
CA ILE A 357 4.62 5.56 30.13
C ILE A 357 4.44 6.83 29.29
N HIS A 358 3.92 7.90 29.91
CA HIS A 358 3.98 9.22 29.30
C HIS A 358 5.36 9.85 29.52
N SER A 359 6.20 9.85 28.48
CA SER A 359 7.24 10.88 28.35
C SER A 359 6.59 12.11 27.75
N THR A 360 6.45 13.16 28.56
CA THR A 360 5.92 14.46 28.17
C THR A 360 6.80 15.10 27.10
N SER A 361 6.46 14.95 25.82
CA SER A 361 6.94 15.82 24.76
C SER A 361 5.88 16.89 24.50
N LEU A 362 6.25 18.15 24.67
CA LEU A 362 5.45 19.33 24.33
C LEU A 362 4.87 19.18 22.90
N SER A 363 3.55 19.04 22.81
CA SER A 363 2.80 19.10 21.57
C SER A 363 2.18 20.49 21.42
N MET A 364 2.82 21.34 20.64
CA MET A 364 2.12 22.40 19.90
C MET A 364 2.14 21.94 18.43
N ASP A 365 1.01 22.10 17.73
CA ASP A 365 0.75 21.74 16.30
C ASP A 365 -0.20 20.53 16.04
N VAL A 366 -0.95 20.03 17.04
CA VAL A 366 -1.92 18.93 16.81
C VAL A 366 -3.28 19.42 16.28
N ASP A 367 -3.62 20.69 16.48
CA ASP A 367 -4.98 21.17 16.19
C ASP A 367 -5.24 21.40 14.69
N ASN A 368 -4.23 21.78 13.90
CA ASN A 368 -4.40 22.10 12.48
C ASN A 368 -4.42 20.85 11.57
N GLU A 369 -3.71 19.78 11.94
CA GLU A 369 -3.78 18.50 11.21
C GLU A 369 -5.11 17.78 11.44
N ASN A 370 -5.70 17.90 12.63
CA ASN A 370 -6.97 17.25 12.97
C ASN A 370 -8.16 17.83 12.20
N GLU A 371 -8.18 19.15 11.95
CA GLU A 371 -9.23 19.78 11.13
C GLU A 371 -9.14 19.36 9.65
N LEU A 372 -7.94 19.34 9.06
CA LEU A 372 -7.77 18.93 7.66
C LEU A 372 -8.06 17.43 7.44
N LYS A 373 -7.65 16.57 8.39
CA LYS A 373 -7.98 15.13 8.40
C LYS A 373 -9.49 14.90 8.54
N SER A 374 -10.17 15.69 9.38
CA SER A 374 -11.62 15.62 9.60
C SER A 374 -12.42 16.04 8.36
N ILE A 375 -12.02 17.12 7.68
CA ILE A 375 -12.68 17.59 6.45
C ILE A 375 -12.53 16.56 5.33
N HIS A 376 -11.34 16.00 5.15
CA HIS A 376 -11.15 14.96 4.13
C HIS A 376 -11.90 13.67 4.47
N ASP A 377 -11.96 13.24 5.75
CA ASP A 377 -12.80 12.10 6.19
C ASP A 377 -14.27 12.32 5.89
N SER A 378 -14.78 13.54 6.11
CA SER A 378 -16.16 13.90 5.81
C SER A 378 -16.49 13.78 4.31
N ASP A 379 -15.66 14.35 3.43
CA ASP A 379 -15.94 14.28 1.97
C ASP A 379 -15.76 12.89 1.39
N THR A 380 -14.83 12.10 1.94
CA THR A 380 -14.62 10.72 1.54
C THR A 380 -15.79 9.81 1.96
N TRP A 381 -16.24 9.96 3.22
CA TRP A 381 -17.39 9.24 3.78
C TRP A 381 -18.67 9.54 2.98
N ARG A 382 -18.85 10.79 2.55
CA ARG A 382 -19.99 11.20 1.72
C ARG A 382 -20.00 10.53 0.35
N VAL A 383 -18.84 10.37 -0.29
CA VAL A 383 -18.76 9.76 -1.64
C VAL A 383 -19.02 8.26 -1.57
N THR A 384 -18.44 7.54 -0.61
CA THR A 384 -18.65 6.09 -0.48
C THR A 384 -20.03 5.76 0.06
N HIS A 385 -20.49 6.40 1.15
CA HIS A 385 -21.84 6.13 1.68
C HIS A 385 -22.95 6.68 0.80
N GLY A 386 -22.72 7.78 0.07
CA GLY A 386 -23.64 8.25 -0.97
C GLY A 386 -23.89 7.17 -2.02
N ALA A 387 -22.82 6.58 -2.57
CA ALA A 387 -22.93 5.52 -3.56
C ALA A 387 -23.62 4.25 -3.01
N TYR A 388 -23.28 3.82 -1.78
CA TYR A 388 -24.00 2.71 -1.13
C TYR A 388 -25.49 3.01 -0.94
N SER A 389 -25.84 4.22 -0.52
CA SER A 389 -27.24 4.62 -0.32
C SER A 389 -28.04 4.62 -1.61
N GLU A 390 -27.44 5.10 -2.71
CA GLU A 390 -28.04 5.06 -4.04
C GLU A 390 -28.25 3.61 -4.48
N LEU A 391 -27.25 2.74 -4.31
CA LEU A 391 -27.35 1.33 -4.66
C LEU A 391 -28.45 0.60 -3.87
N ILE A 392 -28.60 0.90 -2.57
CA ILE A 392 -29.69 0.38 -1.74
C ILE A 392 -31.05 0.75 -2.32
N THR A 393 -31.24 2.01 -2.71
CA THR A 393 -32.51 2.45 -3.29
C THR A 393 -32.81 1.73 -4.61
N ARG A 394 -31.80 1.58 -5.48
CA ARG A 394 -31.93 0.84 -6.74
C ARG A 394 -32.26 -0.64 -6.49
N LEU A 395 -31.56 -1.31 -5.59
CA LEU A 395 -31.84 -2.70 -5.22
C LEU A 395 -33.28 -2.90 -4.74
N ARG A 396 -33.79 -1.99 -3.91
CA ARG A 396 -35.17 -2.06 -3.42
C ARG A 396 -36.19 -1.93 -4.54
N THR A 397 -35.96 -1.02 -5.50
CA THR A 397 -36.84 -0.88 -6.67
C THR A 397 -36.80 -2.10 -7.57
N THR A 398 -35.62 -2.69 -7.79
CA THR A 398 -35.50 -3.90 -8.60
C THR A 398 -36.08 -5.13 -7.91
N GLU A 399 -35.99 -5.22 -6.59
CA GLU A 399 -36.64 -6.28 -5.81
C GLU A 399 -38.15 -6.25 -5.98
N SER A 400 -38.77 -5.06 -5.84
CA SER A 400 -40.20 -4.87 -6.05
C SER A 400 -40.62 -5.33 -7.46
N TYR A 401 -39.83 -4.98 -8.46
CA TYR A 401 -40.09 -5.35 -9.85
C TYR A 401 -39.97 -6.86 -10.10
N ILE A 402 -38.97 -7.53 -9.50
CA ILE A 402 -38.81 -8.99 -9.61
C ILE A 402 -40.05 -9.71 -9.07
N TRP A 403 -40.56 -9.29 -7.92
CA TRP A 403 -41.78 -9.86 -7.33
C TRP A 403 -43.02 -9.62 -8.20
N GLU A 404 -43.18 -8.42 -8.75
CA GLU A 404 -44.26 -8.11 -9.68
C GLU A 404 -44.18 -8.98 -10.95
N PHE A 405 -42.97 -9.17 -11.50
CA PHE A 405 -42.77 -10.03 -12.66
C PHE A 405 -43.10 -11.49 -12.36
N LEU A 406 -42.71 -12.01 -11.20
CA LEU A 406 -43.08 -13.36 -10.75
C LEU A 406 -44.60 -13.53 -10.59
N ASP A 407 -45.31 -12.54 -10.06
CA ASP A 407 -46.78 -12.58 -9.98
C ASP A 407 -47.42 -12.58 -11.37
N ARG A 408 -46.90 -11.78 -12.31
CA ARG A 408 -47.34 -11.78 -13.72
C ARG A 408 -47.13 -13.15 -14.39
N ILE A 409 -45.99 -13.80 -14.15
CA ILE A 409 -45.70 -15.17 -14.60
C ILE A 409 -46.72 -16.15 -14.03
N GLU A 410 -46.94 -16.12 -12.72
CA GLU A 410 -47.85 -17.05 -12.04
C GLU A 410 -49.29 -16.89 -12.55
N ASN A 411 -49.74 -15.66 -12.77
CA ASN A 411 -51.03 -15.38 -13.38
C ASN A 411 -51.11 -15.91 -14.82
N ARG A 412 -50.08 -15.73 -15.64
CA ARG A 412 -50.03 -16.28 -17.00
C ARG A 412 -49.96 -17.81 -17.00
N ARG A 413 -49.26 -18.43 -16.04
CA ARG A 413 -49.20 -19.89 -15.83
C ARG A 413 -50.60 -20.45 -15.59
N ARG A 414 -51.39 -19.83 -14.69
CA ARG A 414 -52.78 -20.23 -14.42
C ARG A 414 -53.63 -20.13 -15.69
N GLN A 415 -53.53 -19.03 -16.43
CA GLN A 415 -54.26 -18.85 -17.70
C GLN A 415 -53.92 -19.93 -18.73
N LEU A 416 -52.63 -20.21 -18.95
CA LEU A 416 -52.19 -21.25 -19.88
C LEU A 416 -52.60 -22.64 -19.41
N HIS A 417 -52.48 -22.94 -18.12
CA HIS A 417 -52.90 -24.23 -17.56
C HIS A 417 -54.41 -24.47 -17.74
N THR A 418 -55.25 -23.47 -17.43
CA THR A 418 -56.70 -23.54 -17.68
C THR A 418 -57.00 -23.70 -19.17
N SER A 419 -56.21 -23.07 -20.05
CA SER A 419 -56.34 -23.22 -21.51
C SER A 419 -55.96 -24.63 -21.99
N VAL A 420 -54.89 -25.22 -21.41
CA VAL A 420 -54.50 -26.61 -21.68
C VAL A 420 -55.62 -27.57 -21.27
N ILE A 421 -56.23 -27.37 -20.09
CA ILE A 421 -57.39 -28.15 -19.65
C ILE A 421 -58.52 -28.02 -20.67
N TYR A 422 -58.91 -26.79 -21.02
CA TYR A 422 -59.98 -26.50 -21.98
C TYR A 422 -59.77 -27.20 -23.33
N TYR A 423 -58.60 -27.05 -23.96
CA TYR A 423 -58.33 -27.69 -25.24
C TYR A 423 -58.21 -29.21 -25.13
N SER A 424 -57.72 -29.74 -24.01
CA SER A 424 -57.66 -31.20 -23.78
C SER A 424 -59.06 -31.81 -23.68
N GLU A 425 -59.98 -31.15 -22.97
CA GLU A 425 -61.37 -31.56 -22.84
C GLU A 425 -62.10 -31.48 -24.19
N ILE A 426 -61.88 -30.42 -24.96
CA ILE A 426 -62.42 -30.31 -26.33
C ILE A 426 -61.93 -31.45 -27.21
N ASN A 427 -60.63 -31.75 -27.19
CA ASN A 427 -60.07 -32.83 -28.01
C ASN A 427 -60.67 -34.20 -27.64
N VAL A 428 -60.90 -34.46 -26.34
CA VAL A 428 -61.56 -35.68 -25.86
C VAL A 428 -63.02 -35.72 -26.33
N LEU A 429 -63.78 -34.64 -26.17
CA LEU A 429 -65.16 -34.57 -26.65
C LEU A 429 -65.26 -34.78 -28.16
N LEU A 430 -64.40 -34.10 -28.93
CA LEU A 430 -64.39 -34.17 -30.38
C LEU A 430 -64.03 -35.58 -30.86
N SER A 431 -63.08 -36.25 -30.19
CA SER A 431 -62.76 -37.66 -30.44
C SER A 431 -63.95 -38.59 -30.14
N GLN A 432 -64.65 -38.37 -29.02
CA GLN A 432 -65.83 -39.16 -28.65
C GLN A 432 -66.99 -38.94 -29.62
N ILE A 433 -67.21 -37.71 -30.10
CA ILE A 433 -68.21 -37.38 -31.13
C ILE A 433 -67.88 -38.09 -32.45
N TYR A 434 -66.64 -38.03 -32.92
CA TYR A 434 -66.25 -38.71 -34.16
C TYR A 434 -66.34 -40.24 -34.07
N GLN A 435 -66.03 -40.82 -32.90
CA GLN A 435 -66.23 -42.24 -32.65
C GLN A 435 -67.72 -42.61 -32.71
N LEU A 436 -68.58 -41.85 -32.02
CA LEU A 436 -70.03 -42.04 -32.08
C LEU A 436 -70.57 -41.90 -33.51
N GLU A 437 -70.13 -40.89 -34.26
CA GLU A 437 -70.55 -40.69 -35.65
C GLU A 437 -70.14 -41.86 -36.55
N SER A 438 -68.91 -42.36 -36.39
CA SER A 438 -68.41 -43.55 -37.10
C SER A 438 -69.20 -44.81 -36.75
N ASP A 439 -69.49 -45.02 -35.46
CA ASP A 439 -70.26 -46.16 -34.99
C ASP A 439 -71.71 -46.11 -35.52
N MET A 440 -72.35 -44.94 -35.47
CA MET A 440 -73.69 -44.73 -36.03
C MET A 440 -73.74 -44.97 -37.55
N LYS A 441 -72.71 -44.53 -38.29
CA LYS A 441 -72.58 -44.81 -39.74
C LYS A 441 -72.47 -46.32 -40.00
N ARG A 442 -71.60 -47.01 -39.26
CA ARG A 442 -71.43 -48.47 -39.37
C ARG A 442 -72.71 -49.25 -39.06
N THR A 443 -73.46 -48.89 -38.01
CA THR A 443 -74.72 -49.57 -37.68
C THR A 443 -75.83 -49.31 -38.69
N ARG A 444 -75.82 -48.11 -39.31
CA ARG A 444 -76.73 -47.77 -40.41
C ARG A 444 -76.45 -48.62 -41.64
N ASP A 445 -75.18 -48.80 -41.99
CA ASP A 445 -74.76 -49.63 -43.13
C ASP A 445 -75.07 -51.12 -42.91
N LEU A 446 -75.08 -51.58 -41.65
CA LEU A 446 -75.38 -52.96 -41.24
C LEU A 446 -76.87 -53.23 -40.94
N GLN A 447 -77.77 -52.25 -41.08
CA GLN A 447 -79.22 -52.35 -40.80
C GLN A 447 -79.57 -52.95 -39.42
N GLN A 448 -78.75 -52.69 -38.39
CA GLN A 448 -79.00 -53.20 -37.04
C GLN A 448 -80.04 -52.34 -36.31
N THR A 449 -81.19 -52.92 -35.94
CA THR A 449 -82.27 -52.23 -35.19
C THR A 449 -82.16 -52.49 -33.69
N GLY A 450 -82.31 -51.44 -32.85
CA GLY A 450 -82.40 -51.55 -31.38
C GLY A 450 -81.26 -50.93 -30.56
N LEU A 451 -80.29 -50.25 -31.20
CA LEU A 451 -79.15 -49.60 -30.53
C LEU A 451 -79.34 -48.10 -30.24
N GLU A 452 -80.52 -47.55 -30.54
CA GLU A 452 -80.83 -46.11 -30.44
C GLU A 452 -80.69 -45.57 -29.01
N GLU A 453 -81.12 -46.33 -28.02
CA GLU A 453 -81.06 -45.97 -26.60
C GLU A 453 -79.61 -45.88 -26.09
N ILE A 454 -78.71 -46.70 -26.64
CA ILE A 454 -77.28 -46.69 -26.30
C ILE A 454 -76.60 -45.46 -26.89
N TYR A 455 -76.93 -45.09 -28.12
CA TYR A 455 -76.42 -43.85 -28.73
C TYR A 455 -76.97 -42.61 -28.04
N TYR A 456 -78.24 -42.63 -27.66
CA TYR A 456 -78.87 -41.54 -26.91
C TYR A 456 -78.19 -41.33 -25.55
N ASN A 457 -77.97 -42.40 -24.77
CA ASN A 457 -77.28 -42.30 -23.48
C ASN A 457 -75.84 -41.78 -23.60
N LYS A 458 -75.11 -42.22 -24.64
CA LYS A 458 -73.75 -41.70 -24.89
C LYS A 458 -73.75 -40.23 -25.33
N LEU A 459 -74.78 -39.78 -26.06
CA LEU A 459 -74.92 -38.38 -26.46
C LEU A 459 -75.28 -37.50 -25.24
N THR A 460 -76.20 -37.94 -24.38
CA THR A 460 -76.55 -37.23 -23.15
C THR A 460 -75.35 -37.10 -22.21
N ASP A 461 -74.51 -38.13 -22.10
CA ASP A 461 -73.28 -38.06 -21.30
C ASP A 461 -72.26 -37.04 -21.84
N LEU A 462 -72.24 -36.80 -23.15
CA LEU A 462 -71.42 -35.75 -23.76
C LEU A 462 -72.01 -34.37 -23.53
N GLU A 463 -73.33 -34.22 -23.65
CA GLU A 463 -74.04 -32.95 -23.42
C GLU A 463 -73.84 -32.42 -22.00
N VAL A 464 -73.78 -33.30 -20.99
CA VAL A 464 -73.53 -32.93 -19.59
C VAL A 464 -72.16 -32.27 -19.37
N ARG A 465 -71.16 -32.53 -20.24
CA ARG A 465 -69.81 -31.94 -20.12
C ARG A 465 -69.68 -30.57 -20.79
N VAL A 466 -70.58 -30.23 -21.72
CA VAL A 466 -70.55 -28.97 -22.48
C VAL A 466 -70.73 -27.71 -21.59
N PRO A 467 -71.62 -27.70 -20.57
CA PRO A 467 -71.72 -26.59 -19.63
C PRO A 467 -70.43 -26.28 -18.86
N GLY A 468 -69.69 -27.31 -18.44
CA GLY A 468 -68.40 -27.16 -17.75
C GLY A 468 -67.34 -26.49 -18.62
N LEU A 469 -67.25 -26.91 -19.90
CA LEU A 469 -66.39 -26.27 -20.90
C LEU A 469 -66.79 -24.82 -21.22
N LYS A 470 -68.09 -24.52 -21.20
CA LYS A 470 -68.58 -23.15 -21.37
C LYS A 470 -68.21 -22.28 -20.16
N GLN A 471 -68.21 -22.84 -18.97
CA GLN A 471 -67.76 -22.17 -17.76
C GLN A 471 -66.25 -21.89 -17.81
N THR A 472 -65.41 -22.88 -18.12
CA THR A 472 -63.95 -22.67 -18.24
C THR A 472 -63.58 -21.68 -19.34
N MET A 473 -64.31 -21.68 -20.46
CA MET A 473 -64.15 -20.66 -21.50
C MET A 473 -64.57 -19.26 -21.02
N ASN A 474 -65.62 -19.15 -20.22
CA ASN A 474 -66.03 -17.88 -19.64
C ASN A 474 -65.00 -17.36 -18.63
N GLU A 475 -64.44 -18.23 -17.79
CA GLU A 475 -63.35 -17.90 -16.84
C GLU A 475 -62.08 -17.40 -17.56
N LEU A 476 -61.73 -18.03 -18.69
CA LEU A 476 -60.63 -17.54 -19.54
C LEU A 476 -60.93 -16.16 -20.14
N ARG A 477 -62.17 -15.91 -20.57
CA ARG A 477 -62.60 -14.61 -21.13
C ARG A 477 -62.70 -13.51 -20.08
N THR A 478 -63.18 -13.79 -18.87
CA THR A 478 -63.20 -12.81 -17.78
C THR A 478 -61.78 -12.43 -17.35
N SER A 479 -60.87 -13.42 -17.28
CA SER A 479 -59.45 -13.16 -16.98
C SER A 479 -58.71 -12.35 -18.05
N TYR A 480 -59.23 -12.34 -19.29
CA TYR A 480 -58.74 -11.49 -20.38
C TYR A 480 -59.33 -10.07 -20.30
N ASN A 481 -60.62 -9.95 -19.96
CA ASN A 481 -61.33 -8.67 -19.87
C ASN A 481 -60.97 -7.84 -18.62
N GLU A 482 -60.66 -8.46 -17.49
CA GLU A 482 -60.15 -7.75 -16.29
C GLU A 482 -58.84 -7.00 -16.56
N LYS A 483 -58.01 -7.51 -17.49
CA LYS A 483 -56.77 -6.84 -17.92
C LYS A 483 -57.01 -5.62 -18.81
N LEU A 484 -58.12 -5.56 -19.54
CA LEU A 484 -58.49 -4.39 -20.34
C LEU A 484 -59.06 -3.24 -19.51
N VAL A 485 -59.70 -3.55 -18.37
CA VAL A 485 -60.26 -2.53 -17.45
C VAL A 485 -59.18 -1.89 -16.57
N HIS A 486 -58.07 -2.58 -16.30
CA HIS A 486 -56.93 -2.03 -15.54
C HIS A 486 -55.91 -1.24 -16.41
N LEU A 487 -56.16 -1.10 -17.71
CA LEU A 487 -55.33 -0.36 -18.66
C LEU A 487 -56.00 0.93 -19.21
N ILE A 488 -57.16 1.30 -18.65
CA ILE A 488 -57.86 2.59 -18.83
C ILE A 488 -57.86 3.28 -17.47
#